data_AF-A0A3L7X6Q7-F1
#
_entry.id   AF-A0A3L7X6Q7-F1
#
_cell.length_a   1.000
_cell.length_b   1.000
_cell.length_c   1.000
_cell.angle_alpha   90.00
_cell.angle_beta   90.00
_cell.angle_gamma   90.00
#
_symmetry.space_group_name_H-M   'P 1'
#
loop_
_entity.id
_entity.type
_entity.pdbx_description
1 polymer ?
#
loop_
_entity_poly.entity_id
_entity_poly.type
_entity_poly.pdbx_seq_one_letter_code
_entity_poly.pdbx_strand_id
1 'polypeptide(L)'
;MSVRALDDYFAPATRANDHKEQPWWLSWEEWLTFTLLLFLMVPVVGSLQSADWVDEMPSLVAIALWGLVIGWVIAKSPLPGWASAALGMAAAITVTLVLVLRTLLLVDTTGGDGWRARWSEFWLRMQEWVRAFIAKDFSADPLPFVVVLVLAVFLVAFVTVWATARWKNPWAAVLPGGFVLLTNISYLPGQPSFAVVFFVVASVLLVTRLQYTRAAERWGHQRVQPPDFMSVEVLMVASIVAGVLV
;
A
#
# COMPACT_ATOMS: atom_id res chain seq x y z
N MET A 1 -2.40 -14.48 32.57
CA MET A 1 -3.07 -13.58 31.60
C MET A 1 -2.33 -13.73 30.28
N SER A 2 -2.95 -14.33 29.26
CA SER A 2 -2.37 -14.36 27.91
C SER A 2 -2.53 -12.97 27.30
N VAL A 3 -1.42 -12.33 26.93
CA VAL A 3 -1.45 -11.07 26.19
C VAL A 3 -2.15 -11.34 24.85
N ARG A 4 -3.28 -10.67 24.58
CA ARG A 4 -3.94 -10.74 23.27
C ARG A 4 -3.01 -10.20 22.20
N ALA A 5 -3.00 -10.83 21.03
CA ALA A 5 -2.23 -10.32 19.92
C ALA A 5 -2.80 -8.95 19.49
N LEU A 6 -1.95 -8.06 18.99
CA LEU A 6 -2.36 -6.71 18.56
C LEU A 6 -3.47 -6.76 17.49
N ASP A 7 -3.50 -7.84 16.69
CA ASP A 7 -4.53 -8.12 15.70
C ASP A 7 -5.91 -8.35 16.33
N ASP A 8 -5.99 -8.92 17.53
CA ASP A 8 -7.26 -9.26 18.20
C ASP A 8 -8.06 -8.02 18.65
N TYR A 9 -7.41 -6.85 18.71
CA TYR A 9 -8.08 -5.60 19.08
C TYR A 9 -8.87 -4.99 17.93
N PHE A 10 -8.47 -5.26 16.68
CA PHE A 10 -9.04 -4.62 15.49
C PHE A 10 -9.66 -5.61 14.51
N ALA A 11 -9.35 -6.91 14.62
CA ALA A 11 -9.96 -7.97 13.83
C ALA A 11 -11.40 -8.25 14.32
N PRO A 12 -12.34 -8.59 13.41
CA PRO A 12 -13.64 -9.12 13.80
C PRO A 12 -13.48 -10.43 14.59
N ALA A 13 -14.37 -10.69 15.55
CA ALA A 13 -14.33 -11.92 16.35
C ALA A 13 -14.58 -13.16 15.48
N THR A 14 -13.55 -13.97 15.23
CA THR A 14 -13.66 -15.20 14.43
C THR A 14 -14.12 -16.38 15.29
N ARG A 15 -15.13 -17.15 14.81
CA ARG A 15 -15.52 -18.44 15.41
C ARG A 15 -14.92 -19.57 14.55
N ALA A 16 -14.37 -20.60 15.20
CA ALA A 16 -14.01 -21.85 14.56
C ALA A 16 -15.30 -22.57 14.08
N ASN A 17 -15.31 -23.04 12.83
CA ASN A 17 -16.39 -23.74 12.11
C ASN A 17 -17.29 -22.79 11.28
N ASP A 18 -17.57 -22.99 9.98
CA ASP A 18 -17.47 -24.22 9.18
C ASP A 18 -17.63 -23.90 7.68
N HIS A 19 -16.56 -23.57 6.94
CA HIS A 19 -16.51 -23.70 5.48
C HIS A 19 -15.12 -24.28 5.17
N LYS A 20 -15.01 -25.29 4.28
CA LYS A 20 -13.71 -25.65 3.70
C LYS A 20 -13.16 -24.37 3.09
N GLU A 21 -12.20 -23.75 3.78
CA GLU A 21 -11.60 -22.50 3.33
C GLU A 21 -10.95 -22.78 1.98
N GLN A 22 -11.63 -22.39 0.91
CA GLN A 22 -10.98 -22.35 -0.39
C GLN A 22 -9.78 -21.44 -0.21
N PRO A 23 -8.60 -21.86 -0.67
CA PRO A 23 -7.44 -21.04 -0.53
C PRO A 23 -7.69 -19.72 -1.27
N TRP A 24 -7.23 -18.61 -0.68
CA TRP A 24 -7.53 -17.26 -1.17
C TRP A 24 -7.19 -17.06 -2.65
N TRP A 25 -6.20 -17.77 -3.19
CA TRP A 25 -5.80 -17.69 -4.60
C TRP A 25 -6.80 -18.29 -5.58
N LEU A 26 -7.74 -19.12 -5.11
CA LEU A 26 -8.85 -19.67 -5.92
C LEU A 26 -10.14 -18.85 -5.80
N SER A 27 -10.21 -17.91 -4.85
CA SER A 27 -11.40 -17.12 -4.60
C SER A 27 -11.45 -15.88 -5.49
N TRP A 28 -12.44 -15.81 -6.39
CA TRP A 28 -12.65 -14.64 -7.25
C TRP A 28 -12.91 -13.37 -6.43
N GLU A 29 -13.53 -13.52 -5.26
CA GLU A 29 -13.84 -12.46 -4.31
C GLU A 29 -12.60 -11.80 -3.71
N GLU A 30 -11.57 -12.60 -3.47
CA GLU A 30 -10.27 -12.12 -2.98
C GLU A 30 -9.51 -11.40 -4.08
N TRP A 31 -9.54 -11.92 -5.31
CA TRP A 31 -8.97 -11.26 -6.48
C TRP A 31 -9.67 -9.94 -6.83
N LEU A 32 -10.99 -9.88 -6.68
CA LEU A 32 -11.74 -8.64 -6.81
C LEU A 32 -11.28 -7.61 -5.77
N THR A 33 -11.15 -8.02 -4.52
CA THR A 33 -10.68 -7.15 -3.42
C THR A 33 -9.26 -6.64 -3.70
N PHE A 34 -8.36 -7.53 -4.13
CA PHE A 34 -7.00 -7.15 -4.52
C PHE A 34 -6.98 -6.17 -5.70
N THR A 35 -7.85 -6.36 -6.70
CA THR A 35 -7.99 -5.46 -7.85
C THR A 35 -8.47 -4.08 -7.42
N LEU A 36 -9.40 -3.99 -6.47
CA LEU A 36 -9.83 -2.71 -5.90
C LEU A 36 -8.68 -2.00 -5.16
N LEU A 37 -7.77 -2.74 -4.51
CA LEU A 37 -6.56 -2.16 -3.90
C LEU A 37 -5.59 -1.62 -4.95
N LEU A 38 -5.43 -2.32 -6.08
CA LEU A 38 -4.66 -1.80 -7.22
C LEU A 38 -5.25 -0.48 -7.72
N PHE A 39 -6.57 -0.44 -7.98
CA PHE A 39 -7.25 0.77 -8.43
C PHE A 39 -7.20 1.90 -7.40
N LEU A 40 -7.23 1.60 -6.11
CA LEU A 40 -7.07 2.62 -5.08
C LEU A 40 -5.68 3.27 -5.14
N MET A 41 -4.61 2.47 -5.35
CA MET A 41 -3.24 2.97 -5.31
C MET A 41 -2.78 3.66 -6.59
N VAL A 42 -3.28 3.25 -7.76
CA VAL A 42 -2.90 3.83 -9.07
C VAL A 42 -2.94 5.38 -9.10
N PRO A 43 -4.02 6.07 -8.71
CA PRO A 43 -4.05 7.53 -8.74
C PRO A 43 -3.08 8.17 -7.74
N VAL A 44 -2.82 7.51 -6.59
CA VAL A 44 -1.88 8.01 -5.57
C VAL A 44 -0.46 8.03 -6.13
N VAL A 45 0.01 6.90 -6.63
CA VAL A 45 1.38 6.80 -7.17
C VAL A 45 1.53 7.47 -8.52
N GLY A 46 0.49 7.50 -9.35
CA GLY A 46 0.49 8.24 -10.61
C GLY A 46 0.65 9.74 -10.37
N SER A 47 -0.06 10.29 -9.38
CA SER A 47 0.07 11.69 -8.96
C SER A 47 1.50 12.00 -8.47
N LEU A 48 2.04 11.17 -7.58
CA LEU A 48 3.41 11.35 -7.09
C LEU A 48 4.48 11.23 -8.20
N GLN A 49 4.36 10.22 -9.06
CA GLN A 49 5.34 9.98 -10.12
C GLN A 49 5.30 11.09 -11.19
N SER A 50 4.13 11.69 -11.44
CA SER A 50 4.01 12.82 -12.36
C SER A 50 4.62 14.12 -11.85
N ALA A 51 4.94 14.21 -10.56
CA ALA A 51 5.54 15.40 -9.97
C ALA A 51 7.03 15.56 -10.32
N ASP A 52 7.67 14.49 -10.80
CA ASP A 52 9.02 14.47 -11.38
C ASP A 52 10.06 15.25 -10.56
N TRP A 53 10.10 14.99 -9.24
CA TRP A 53 10.90 15.77 -8.31
C TRP A 53 12.42 15.56 -8.45
N VAL A 54 12.86 14.38 -8.89
CA VAL A 54 14.27 13.98 -8.93
C VAL A 54 14.52 13.02 -10.10
N ASP A 55 15.57 13.27 -10.88
CA ASP A 55 15.93 12.44 -12.06
C ASP A 55 16.22 10.97 -11.69
N GLU A 56 16.83 10.73 -10.53
CA GLU A 56 17.23 9.38 -10.04
C GLU A 56 16.07 8.62 -9.36
N MET A 57 14.82 9.11 -9.46
CA MET A 57 13.69 8.53 -8.75
C MET A 57 13.30 7.15 -9.33
N PRO A 58 13.25 6.09 -8.50
CA PRO A 58 12.75 4.80 -8.94
C PRO A 58 11.25 4.85 -9.18
N SER A 59 10.74 3.93 -9.99
CA SER A 59 9.31 3.86 -10.31
C SER A 59 8.46 3.71 -9.04
N LEU A 60 7.66 4.75 -8.74
CA LEU A 60 6.73 4.75 -7.61
C LEU A 60 5.55 3.80 -7.85
N VAL A 61 5.20 3.57 -9.11
CA VAL A 61 4.26 2.49 -9.48
C VAL A 61 4.82 1.13 -9.09
N ALA A 62 6.09 0.84 -9.41
CA ALA A 62 6.70 -0.46 -9.10
C ALA A 62 6.80 -0.71 -7.59
N ILE A 63 7.19 0.29 -6.79
CA ILE A 63 7.28 0.13 -5.33
C ILE A 63 5.90 -0.11 -4.70
N ALA A 64 4.85 0.57 -5.16
CA ALA A 64 3.49 0.31 -4.68
C ALA A 64 3.00 -1.07 -5.09
N LEU A 65 3.25 -1.53 -6.31
CA LEU A 65 2.90 -2.89 -6.73
C LEU A 65 3.58 -3.94 -5.84
N TRP A 66 4.87 -3.77 -5.53
CA TRP A 66 5.57 -4.65 -4.59
C TRP A 66 4.96 -4.58 -3.18
N GLY A 67 4.65 -3.38 -2.69
CA GLY A 67 3.97 -3.20 -1.40
C GLY A 67 2.61 -3.89 -1.34
N LEU A 68 1.83 -3.81 -2.42
CA LEU A 68 0.53 -4.46 -2.53
C LEU A 68 0.65 -5.99 -2.58
N VAL A 69 1.52 -6.53 -3.46
CA VAL A 69 1.68 -7.98 -3.64
C VAL A 69 2.29 -8.62 -2.39
N ILE A 70 3.40 -8.08 -1.88
CA ILE A 70 4.05 -8.62 -0.68
C ILE A 70 3.14 -8.44 0.53
N GLY A 71 2.50 -7.27 0.66
CA GLY A 71 1.52 -7.01 1.71
C GLY A 71 0.37 -8.02 1.68
N TRP A 72 -0.13 -8.37 0.50
CA TRP A 72 -1.24 -9.33 0.35
C TRP A 72 -0.84 -10.73 0.79
N VAL A 73 0.31 -11.21 0.32
CA VAL A 73 0.86 -12.52 0.70
C VAL A 73 1.10 -12.58 2.21
N ILE A 74 1.72 -11.55 2.79
CA ILE A 74 1.99 -11.49 4.24
C ILE A 74 0.69 -11.41 5.03
N ALA A 75 -0.27 -10.58 4.62
CA ALA A 75 -1.52 -10.39 5.34
C ALA A 75 -2.39 -11.65 5.34
N LYS A 76 -2.38 -12.43 4.25
CA LYS A 76 -3.07 -13.72 4.14
C LYS A 76 -2.28 -14.90 4.75
N SER A 77 -1.04 -14.68 5.18
CA SER A 77 -0.27 -15.72 5.87
C SER A 77 -0.83 -16.00 7.28
N PRO A 78 -0.65 -17.21 7.82
CA PRO A 78 -1.10 -17.57 9.17
C PRO A 78 -0.21 -16.97 10.28
N LEU A 79 0.76 -16.12 9.93
CA LEU A 79 1.71 -15.56 10.89
C LEU A 79 1.02 -14.58 11.87
N PRO A 80 1.49 -14.50 13.13
CA PRO A 80 0.96 -13.52 14.08
C PRO A 80 1.24 -12.09 13.60
N GLY A 81 0.41 -11.14 14.03
CA GLY A 81 0.47 -9.75 13.59
C GLY A 81 1.83 -9.10 13.66
N TRP A 82 2.50 -9.23 14.80
CA TRP A 82 3.83 -8.64 15.02
C TRP A 82 4.88 -9.20 14.05
N ALA A 83 4.87 -10.52 13.80
CA ALA A 83 5.84 -11.16 12.92
C ALA A 83 5.61 -10.74 11.46
N SER A 84 4.34 -10.66 11.07
CA SER A 84 3.94 -10.21 9.75
C SER A 84 4.27 -8.74 9.53
N ALA A 85 4.08 -7.88 10.54
CA ALA A 85 4.50 -6.48 10.50
C ALA A 85 6.02 -6.33 10.41
N ALA A 86 6.78 -7.15 11.16
CA ALA A 86 8.25 -7.18 11.07
C ALA A 86 8.73 -7.63 9.69
N LEU A 87 8.10 -8.66 9.10
CA LEU A 87 8.38 -9.09 7.72
C LEU A 87 8.00 -8.02 6.69
N GLY A 88 6.88 -7.33 6.89
CA GLY A 88 6.46 -6.21 6.06
C GLY A 88 7.46 -5.07 6.08
N MET A 89 7.97 -4.72 7.27
CA MET A 89 9.02 -3.70 7.43
C MET A 89 10.35 -4.14 6.78
N ALA A 90 10.76 -5.39 7.00
CA ALA A 90 11.97 -5.93 6.36
C ALA A 90 11.85 -5.89 4.83
N ALA A 91 10.70 -6.31 4.28
CA ALA A 91 10.42 -6.23 2.86
C ALA A 91 10.40 -4.78 2.34
N ALA A 92 9.80 -3.86 3.08
CA ALA A 92 9.79 -2.43 2.73
C ALA A 92 11.19 -1.88 2.58
N ILE A 93 12.07 -2.15 3.57
CA ILE A 93 13.47 -1.74 3.54
C ILE A 93 14.21 -2.41 2.38
N THR A 94 14.08 -3.73 2.21
CA THR A 94 14.78 -4.46 1.16
C THR A 94 14.37 -4.00 -0.24
N VAL A 95 13.07 -3.89 -0.53
CA VAL A 95 12.59 -3.47 -1.86
C VAL A 95 12.97 -2.01 -2.13
N THR A 96 12.85 -1.13 -1.13
CA THR A 96 13.28 0.27 -1.25
C THR A 96 14.76 0.36 -1.60
N LEU A 97 15.62 -0.32 -0.85
CA LEU A 97 17.06 -0.35 -1.10
C LEU A 97 17.36 -0.90 -2.49
N VAL A 98 16.78 -2.03 -2.88
CA VAL A 98 17.01 -2.63 -4.19
C VAL A 98 16.61 -1.68 -5.33
N LEU A 99 15.45 -1.03 -5.24
CA LEU A 99 14.99 -0.12 -6.31
C LEU A 99 15.80 1.17 -6.37
N VAL A 100 16.11 1.79 -5.23
CA VAL A 100 16.96 2.99 -5.16
C VAL A 100 18.35 2.70 -5.72
N LEU A 101 18.98 1.60 -5.29
CA LEU A 101 20.31 1.23 -5.78
C LEU A 101 20.31 0.99 -7.30
N ARG A 102 19.21 0.49 -7.89
CA ARG A 102 19.12 0.32 -9.36
C ARG A 102 19.15 1.64 -10.12
N THR A 103 18.60 2.71 -9.55
CA THR A 103 18.47 4.01 -10.23
C THR A 103 19.58 5.00 -9.93
N LEU A 104 20.47 4.68 -8.98
CA LEU A 104 21.67 5.48 -8.75
C LEU A 104 22.51 5.61 -10.03
N LEU A 105 22.73 6.85 -10.45
CA LEU A 105 23.62 7.17 -11.55
C LEU A 105 25.06 7.06 -11.05
N LEU A 106 25.88 6.25 -11.72
CA LEU A 106 27.29 6.09 -11.39
C LEU A 106 28.15 6.82 -12.42
N VAL A 107 29.17 7.54 -11.94
CA VAL A 107 30.14 8.25 -12.79
C VAL A 107 31.13 7.28 -13.46
N ASP A 108 31.41 6.13 -12.85
CA ASP A 108 32.29 5.10 -13.42
C ASP A 108 31.70 3.69 -13.24
N THR A 109 31.36 3.02 -14.35
CA THR A 109 30.77 1.67 -14.37
C THR A 109 31.73 0.62 -14.95
N THR A 110 32.95 1.01 -15.31
CA THR A 110 33.86 0.17 -16.12
C THR A 110 34.60 -0.91 -15.33
N GLY A 111 34.67 -0.80 -14.00
CA GLY A 111 35.52 -1.65 -13.13
C GLY A 111 34.95 -2.97 -12.61
N GLY A 112 33.72 -3.36 -12.98
CA GLY A 112 33.11 -4.62 -12.52
C GLY A 112 32.52 -4.59 -11.10
N ASP A 113 31.37 -5.24 -10.97
CA ASP A 113 30.48 -5.33 -9.80
C ASP A 113 29.79 -4.02 -9.36
N GLY A 114 29.03 -3.42 -10.29
CA GLY A 114 28.29 -2.16 -10.08
C GLY A 114 27.34 -2.16 -8.87
N TRP A 115 26.94 -3.32 -8.33
CA TRP A 115 26.16 -3.39 -7.10
C TRP A 115 26.95 -2.99 -5.85
N ARG A 116 28.22 -3.38 -5.77
CA ARG A 116 29.10 -2.95 -4.67
C ARG A 116 29.34 -1.44 -4.75
N ALA A 117 29.58 -0.93 -5.96
CA ALA A 117 29.74 0.51 -6.20
C ALA A 117 28.48 1.30 -5.83
N ARG A 118 27.28 0.84 -6.23
CA ARG A 118 25.99 1.43 -5.82
C ARG A 118 25.81 1.43 -4.30
N TRP A 119 26.17 0.33 -3.65
CA TRP A 119 26.05 0.20 -2.20
C TRP A 119 27.00 1.17 -1.47
N SER A 120 28.25 1.28 -1.93
CA SER A 120 29.21 2.23 -1.37
C SER A 120 28.79 3.67 -1.61
N GLU A 121 28.33 3.99 -2.82
CA GLU A 121 27.86 5.33 -3.20
C GLU A 121 26.65 5.74 -2.36
N PHE A 122 25.66 4.85 -2.24
CA PHE A 122 24.50 5.05 -1.39
C PHE A 122 24.90 5.41 0.05
N TRP A 123 25.80 4.61 0.64
CA TRP A 123 26.19 4.79 2.03
C TRP A 123 27.05 6.05 2.23
N LEU A 124 27.89 6.40 1.25
CA LEU A 124 28.66 7.64 1.24
C LEU A 124 27.74 8.86 1.24
N ARG A 125 26.83 8.96 0.27
CA ARG A 125 25.85 10.06 0.14
C ARG A 125 24.98 10.19 1.39
N MET A 126 24.49 9.06 1.92
CA MET A 126 23.71 9.07 3.17
C MET A 126 24.52 9.56 4.38
N GLN A 127 25.79 9.16 4.51
CA GLN A 127 26.66 9.65 5.60
C GLN A 127 26.97 11.14 5.47
N GLU A 128 27.27 11.61 4.27
CA GLU A 128 27.55 13.02 3.99
C GLU A 128 26.35 13.89 4.32
N TRP A 129 25.16 13.46 3.90
CA TRP A 129 23.92 14.16 4.24
C TRP A 129 23.67 14.19 5.75
N VAL A 130 23.85 13.07 6.48
CA VAL A 130 23.70 13.04 7.94
C VAL A 130 24.72 13.94 8.64
N ARG A 131 25.97 13.98 8.16
CA ARG A 131 27.01 14.87 8.69
C ARG A 131 26.65 16.33 8.49
N ALA A 132 26.20 16.71 7.29
CA ALA A 132 25.73 18.06 7.00
C ALA A 132 24.56 18.45 7.91
N PHE A 133 23.58 17.56 8.08
CA PHE A 133 22.43 17.77 8.98
C PHE A 133 22.86 18.02 10.43
N ILE A 134 23.78 17.21 10.97
CA ILE A 134 24.31 17.38 12.34
C ILE A 134 25.12 18.67 12.47
N ALA A 135 25.92 19.00 11.46
CA ALA A 135 26.69 20.25 11.39
C ALA A 135 25.81 21.50 11.21
N LYS A 136 24.49 21.33 11.03
CA LYS A 136 23.52 22.39 10.67
C LYS A 136 23.89 23.10 9.37
N ASP A 137 24.53 22.36 8.47
CA ASP A 137 24.86 22.79 7.12
C ASP A 137 23.78 22.31 6.13
N PHE A 138 23.78 22.87 4.92
CA PHE A 138 22.85 22.51 3.86
C PHE A 138 23.44 21.44 2.94
N SER A 139 22.72 20.35 2.71
CA SER A 139 23.03 19.37 1.67
C SER A 139 21.97 19.41 0.58
N ALA A 140 22.42 19.54 -0.67
CA ALA A 140 21.55 19.54 -1.85
C ALA A 140 21.31 18.12 -2.41
N ASP A 141 21.78 17.08 -1.72
CA ASP A 141 21.65 15.69 -2.20
C ASP A 141 20.18 15.21 -2.10
N PRO A 142 19.56 14.80 -3.22
CA PRO A 142 18.16 14.35 -3.22
C PRO A 142 17.97 12.91 -2.70
N LEU A 143 19.04 12.14 -2.51
CA LEU A 143 18.95 10.70 -2.18
C LEU A 143 18.14 10.40 -0.90
N PRO A 144 18.35 11.10 0.24
CA PRO A 144 17.59 10.83 1.46
C PRO A 144 16.08 11.05 1.27
N PHE A 145 15.71 12.07 0.49
CA PHE A 145 14.32 12.33 0.13
C PHE A 145 13.73 11.19 -0.70
N VAL A 146 14.46 10.72 -1.72
CA VAL A 146 14.06 9.57 -2.54
C VAL A 146 13.85 8.32 -1.67
N VAL A 147 14.78 8.01 -0.76
CA VAL A 147 14.66 6.86 0.15
C VAL A 147 13.40 6.94 1.01
N VAL A 148 13.16 8.09 1.64
CA VAL A 148 11.99 8.29 2.51
C VAL A 148 10.69 8.20 1.73
N LEU A 149 10.62 8.83 0.55
CA LEU A 149 9.42 8.80 -0.29
C LEU A 149 9.10 7.39 -0.78
N VAL A 150 10.09 6.67 -1.31
CA VAL A 150 9.92 5.30 -1.82
C VAL A 150 9.50 4.37 -0.69
N LEU A 151 10.14 4.48 0.48
CA LEU A 151 9.75 3.72 1.67
C LEU A 151 8.32 4.05 2.10
N ALA A 152 7.94 5.33 2.12
CA ALA A 152 6.60 5.76 2.48
C ALA A 152 5.54 5.21 1.51
N VAL A 153 5.78 5.22 0.20
CA VAL A 153 4.86 4.63 -0.79
C VAL A 153 4.67 3.13 -0.55
N PHE A 154 5.76 2.39 -0.28
CA PHE A 154 5.65 0.97 0.08
C PHE A 154 4.81 0.78 1.34
N LEU A 155 5.10 1.54 2.39
CA LEU A 155 4.41 1.43 3.68
C LEU A 155 2.92 1.78 3.57
N VAL A 156 2.56 2.80 2.78
CA VAL A 156 1.17 3.13 2.48
C VAL A 156 0.47 1.98 1.77
N ALA A 157 1.08 1.43 0.71
CA ALA A 157 0.53 0.25 0.02
C ALA A 157 0.37 -0.96 0.97
N PHE A 158 1.38 -1.23 1.79
CA PHE A 158 1.36 -2.32 2.77
C PHE A 158 0.26 -2.12 3.82
N VAL A 159 0.14 -0.93 4.40
CA VAL A 159 -0.91 -0.60 5.38
C VAL A 159 -2.29 -0.69 4.75
N THR A 160 -2.46 -0.22 3.50
CA THR A 160 -3.72 -0.33 2.76
C THR A 160 -4.15 -1.78 2.58
N VAL A 161 -3.23 -2.68 2.27
CA VAL A 161 -3.50 -4.12 2.21
C VAL A 161 -3.77 -4.69 3.60
N TRP A 162 -2.94 -4.38 4.58
CA TRP A 162 -3.05 -4.90 5.93
C TRP A 162 -4.41 -4.54 6.57
N ALA A 163 -4.80 -3.28 6.46
CA ALA A 163 -6.08 -2.76 6.92
C ALA A 163 -7.25 -3.47 6.23
N THR A 164 -7.12 -3.76 4.93
CA THR A 164 -8.14 -4.47 4.15
C THR A 164 -8.25 -5.95 4.51
N ALA A 165 -7.13 -6.67 4.49
CA ALA A 165 -7.12 -8.11 4.58
C ALA A 165 -7.23 -8.62 6.04
N ARG A 166 -6.59 -7.96 7.01
CA ARG A 166 -6.59 -8.39 8.41
C ARG A 166 -7.59 -7.64 9.28
N TRP A 167 -7.58 -6.31 9.25
CA TRP A 167 -8.49 -5.51 10.10
C TRP A 167 -9.88 -5.32 9.47
N LYS A 168 -10.00 -5.57 8.16
CA LYS A 168 -11.17 -5.27 7.33
C LYS A 168 -11.63 -3.82 7.49
N ASN A 169 -10.75 -2.90 7.85
CA ASN A 169 -11.06 -1.52 8.21
C ASN A 169 -10.94 -0.59 6.99
N PRO A 170 -12.06 -0.11 6.43
CA PRO A 170 -12.03 0.65 5.20
C PRO A 170 -11.35 2.02 5.37
N TRP A 171 -11.49 2.64 6.55
CA TRP A 171 -10.90 3.95 6.80
C TRP A 171 -9.38 3.88 6.90
N ALA A 172 -8.85 2.87 7.61
CA ALA A 172 -7.41 2.65 7.69
C ALA A 172 -6.81 2.26 6.31
N ALA A 173 -7.61 1.68 5.42
CA ALA A 173 -7.16 1.35 4.07
C ALA A 173 -7.10 2.56 3.13
N VAL A 174 -8.07 3.48 3.24
CA VAL A 174 -8.24 4.61 2.31
C VAL A 174 -7.52 5.87 2.77
N LEU A 175 -7.59 6.23 4.06
CA LEU A 175 -7.12 7.53 4.54
C LEU A 175 -5.63 7.81 4.28
N PRO A 176 -4.69 6.85 4.45
CA PRO A 176 -3.27 7.12 4.17
C PRO A 176 -3.01 7.53 2.72
N GLY A 177 -3.54 6.77 1.75
CA GLY A 177 -3.40 7.08 0.33
C GLY A 177 -4.10 8.39 -0.07
N GLY A 178 -5.29 8.64 0.50
CA GLY A 178 -6.03 9.89 0.27
C GLY A 178 -5.28 11.11 0.79
N PHE A 179 -4.69 11.02 1.99
CA PHE A 179 -3.86 12.08 2.56
C PHE A 179 -2.65 12.38 1.67
N VAL A 180 -1.94 11.35 1.21
CA VAL A 180 -0.81 11.49 0.29
C VAL A 180 -1.24 12.18 -1.01
N LEU A 181 -2.33 11.71 -1.63
CA LEU A 181 -2.84 12.25 -2.88
C LEU A 181 -3.26 13.73 -2.75
N LEU A 182 -4.03 14.07 -1.72
CA LEU A 182 -4.49 15.43 -1.47
C LEU A 182 -3.34 16.37 -1.13
N THR A 183 -2.36 15.90 -0.35
CA THR A 183 -1.15 16.67 -0.05
C THR A 183 -0.35 16.91 -1.31
N ASN A 184 -0.19 15.93 -2.20
CA ASN A 184 0.53 16.16 -3.45
C ASN A 184 -0.18 17.21 -4.31
N ILE A 185 -1.49 17.05 -4.51
CA ILE A 185 -2.27 17.91 -5.41
C ILE A 185 -2.45 19.34 -4.86
N SER A 186 -2.41 19.54 -3.54
CA SER A 186 -2.53 20.90 -2.98
C SER A 186 -1.39 21.84 -3.42
N TYR A 187 -0.27 21.28 -3.90
CA TYR A 187 0.85 22.03 -4.48
C TYR A 187 0.77 22.17 -6.01
N LEU A 188 -0.16 21.48 -6.70
CA LEU A 188 -0.33 21.62 -8.14
C LEU A 188 -1.40 22.69 -8.47
N PRO A 189 -1.09 23.67 -9.35
CA PRO A 189 -2.09 24.62 -9.81
C PRO A 189 -3.09 23.95 -10.77
N GLY A 190 -4.39 23.95 -10.45
CA GLY A 190 -5.43 23.43 -11.34
C GLY A 190 -6.73 22.96 -10.65
N GLN A 191 -7.71 22.58 -11.48
CA GLN A 191 -9.00 21.96 -11.10
C GLN A 191 -8.81 20.54 -10.52
N PRO A 192 -9.82 19.92 -9.87
CA PRO A 192 -9.70 18.57 -9.31
C PRO A 192 -9.10 17.62 -10.34
N SER A 193 -7.95 17.05 -10.00
CA SER A 193 -7.26 16.18 -10.93
C SER A 193 -8.07 14.90 -11.12
N PHE A 194 -8.03 14.35 -12.33
CA PHE A 194 -8.60 13.04 -12.64
C PHE A 194 -8.18 11.95 -11.63
N ALA A 195 -7.01 12.11 -11.00
CA ALA A 195 -6.55 11.22 -9.93
C ALA A 195 -7.45 11.25 -8.68
N VAL A 196 -7.96 12.42 -8.26
CA VAL A 196 -8.89 12.52 -7.11
C VAL A 196 -10.21 11.82 -7.44
N VAL A 197 -10.75 12.09 -8.62
CA VAL A 197 -11.98 11.45 -9.12
C VAL A 197 -11.84 9.94 -9.10
N PHE A 198 -10.79 9.42 -9.72
CA PHE A 198 -10.52 7.99 -9.77
C PHE A 198 -10.32 7.40 -8.37
N PHE A 199 -9.59 8.10 -7.50
CA PHE A 199 -9.36 7.67 -6.12
C PHE A 199 -10.66 7.59 -5.31
N VAL A 200 -11.56 8.57 -5.46
CA VAL A 200 -12.87 8.57 -4.77
C VAL A 200 -13.72 7.41 -5.25
N VAL A 201 -13.80 7.16 -6.56
CA VAL A 201 -14.52 6.00 -7.10
C VAL A 201 -13.96 4.69 -6.55
N ALA A 202 -12.63 4.50 -6.60
CA ALA A 202 -11.99 3.31 -6.05
C ALA A 202 -12.22 3.17 -4.53
N SER A 203 -12.21 4.29 -3.79
CA SER A 203 -12.48 4.33 -2.36
C SER A 203 -13.91 3.89 -2.03
N VAL A 204 -14.93 4.39 -2.74
CA VAL A 204 -16.33 4.01 -2.54
C VAL A 204 -16.51 2.51 -2.79
N LEU A 205 -15.93 1.98 -3.86
CA LEU A 205 -16.01 0.55 -4.18
C LEU A 205 -15.34 -0.31 -3.11
N LEU A 206 -14.13 0.05 -2.67
CA LEU A 206 -13.40 -0.68 -1.63
C LEU A 206 -14.10 -0.61 -0.27
N VAL A 207 -14.59 0.58 0.12
CA VAL A 207 -15.35 0.76 1.36
C VAL A 207 -16.58 -0.14 1.35
N THR A 208 -17.36 -0.10 0.26
CA THR A 208 -18.57 -0.93 0.11
C THR A 208 -18.21 -2.41 0.16
N ARG A 209 -17.14 -2.84 -0.53
CA ARG A 209 -16.65 -4.22 -0.50
C ARG A 209 -16.35 -4.69 0.92
N LEU A 210 -15.61 -3.90 1.71
CA LEU A 210 -15.29 -4.25 3.10
C LEU A 210 -16.52 -4.27 4.00
N GLN A 211 -17.46 -3.35 3.80
CA GLN A 211 -18.71 -3.36 4.57
C GLN A 211 -19.55 -4.58 4.25
N TYR A 212 -19.62 -4.98 2.98
CA TYR A 212 -20.27 -6.22 2.56
C TYR A 212 -19.60 -7.44 3.19
N THR A 213 -18.27 -7.57 3.10
CA THR A 213 -17.53 -8.69 3.70
C THR A 213 -17.78 -8.79 5.22
N ARG A 214 -17.78 -7.65 5.92
CA ARG A 214 -18.15 -7.59 7.35
C ARG A 214 -19.61 -7.98 7.61
N ALA A 215 -20.53 -7.60 6.73
CA ALA A 215 -21.93 -7.96 6.84
C ALA A 215 -22.14 -9.46 6.58
N ALA A 216 -21.51 -10.01 5.55
CA ALA A 216 -21.54 -11.43 5.21
C ALA A 216 -21.00 -12.30 6.36
N GLU A 217 -19.91 -11.89 7.00
CA GLU A 217 -19.39 -12.56 8.21
C GLU A 217 -20.40 -12.55 9.36
N ARG A 218 -21.02 -11.39 9.63
CA ARG A 218 -22.08 -11.29 10.64
C ARG A 218 -23.29 -12.17 10.33
N TRP A 219 -23.71 -12.25 9.07
CA TRP A 219 -24.81 -13.11 8.64
C TRP A 219 -24.47 -14.59 8.73
N GLY A 220 -23.22 -14.95 8.40
CA GLY A 220 -22.68 -16.30 8.63
C GLY A 220 -22.78 -16.70 10.10
N HIS A 221 -22.45 -15.79 11.04
CA HIS A 221 -22.65 -16.01 12.47
C HIS A 221 -24.12 -16.19 12.88
N GLN A 222 -25.05 -15.63 12.11
CA GLN A 222 -26.50 -15.74 12.30
C GLN A 222 -27.14 -16.88 11.48
N ARG A 223 -26.35 -17.68 10.75
CA ARG A 223 -26.80 -18.73 9.82
C ARG A 223 -27.74 -18.24 8.71
N VAL A 224 -27.61 -16.97 8.34
CA VAL A 224 -28.29 -16.39 7.18
C VAL A 224 -27.35 -16.47 5.99
N GLN A 225 -27.77 -17.17 4.93
CA GLN A 225 -27.00 -17.26 3.69
C GLN A 225 -27.41 -16.10 2.77
N PRO A 226 -26.49 -15.21 2.37
CA PRO A 226 -26.79 -14.21 1.35
C PRO A 226 -27.01 -14.89 -0.01
N PRO A 227 -27.82 -14.29 -0.90
CA PRO A 227 -27.94 -14.71 -2.30
C PRO A 227 -26.58 -14.74 -3.03
N ASP A 228 -26.43 -15.67 -3.96
CA ASP A 228 -25.15 -15.97 -4.65
C ASP A 228 -24.49 -14.76 -5.33
N PHE A 229 -25.27 -13.80 -5.83
CA PHE A 229 -24.79 -12.64 -6.60
C PHE A 229 -24.79 -11.32 -5.82
N MET A 230 -25.12 -11.34 -4.52
CA MET A 230 -25.29 -10.12 -3.72
C MET A 230 -24.02 -9.25 -3.69
N SER A 231 -22.84 -9.87 -3.72
CA SER A 231 -21.56 -9.14 -3.76
C SER A 231 -21.40 -8.29 -5.02
N VAL A 232 -21.87 -8.77 -6.17
CA VAL A 232 -21.83 -8.06 -7.45
C VAL A 232 -22.89 -6.96 -7.49
N GLU A 233 -24.11 -7.26 -7.04
CA GLU A 233 -25.22 -6.28 -6.98
C GLU A 233 -24.86 -5.07 -6.11
N VAL A 234 -24.28 -5.33 -4.94
CA VAL A 234 -23.81 -4.27 -4.03
C VAL A 234 -22.72 -3.42 -4.68
N LEU A 235 -21.80 -4.02 -5.43
CA LEU A 235 -20.77 -3.28 -6.16
C LEU A 235 -21.34 -2.49 -7.34
N MET A 236 -22.34 -3.00 -8.06
CA MET A 236 -23.04 -2.25 -9.11
C MET A 236 -23.70 -1.00 -8.54
N VAL A 237 -24.43 -1.13 -7.43
CA VAL A 237 -25.03 0.03 -6.75
C VAL A 237 -23.94 1.00 -6.28
N ALA A 238 -22.84 0.52 -5.73
CA ALA A 238 -21.72 1.37 -5.34
C ALA A 238 -21.07 2.09 -6.52
N SER A 239 -20.98 1.48 -7.71
CA SER A 239 -20.52 2.14 -8.93
C SER A 239 -21.45 3.27 -9.36
N ILE A 240 -22.77 3.09 -9.24
CA ILE A 240 -23.76 4.14 -9.54
C ILE A 240 -23.60 5.29 -8.54
N VAL A 241 -23.54 4.99 -7.24
CA VAL A 241 -23.35 6.01 -6.19
C VAL A 241 -22.04 6.78 -6.40
N ALA A 242 -20.95 6.07 -6.71
CA ALA A 242 -19.66 6.68 -7.01
C ALA A 242 -19.74 7.62 -8.22
N GLY A 243 -20.47 7.24 -9.28
CA GLY A 243 -20.66 8.06 -10.47
C GLY A 243 -21.57 9.29 -10.26
N VAL A 244 -22.45 9.28 -9.26
CA VAL A 244 -23.27 10.45 -8.89
C VAL A 244 -22.49 11.42 -8.00
N LEU A 245 -21.56 10.90 -7.20
CA LEU A 245 -20.81 11.68 -6.21
C LEU A 245 -19.67 12.52 -6.82
N VAL A 246 -19.19 12.13 -8.01
CA VAL A 246 -18.04 12.74 -8.68
C VAL A 246 -18.44 13.41 -9.97
#